data_AF-A0AAV1U6I4-F1
#
_entry.id   AF-A0AAV1U6I4-F1
#
_cell.length_a   1.000
_cell.length_b   1.000
_cell.length_c   1.000
_cell.angle_alpha   90.00
_cell.angle_beta   90.00
_cell.angle_gamma   90.00
#
_symmetry.space_group_name_H-M   'P 1'
#
loop_
_entity.id
_entity.type
_entity.pdbx_description
1 polymer ?
#
loop_
_entity_poly.entity_id
_entity_poly.type
_entity_poly.pdbx_seq_one_letter_code
_entity_poly.pdbx_strand_id
1 'polypeptide(L)'
;MDGKTGVEIHRIHVRTVLTIMRKHKLFANLKKCPFAASEIPLLGCIVGKNGVRPYPEKIKAITDLAVPVDVKGLRKFLGLAAYLHKYSRNYAEMTVHPSHLLKKREVVMEC
;
A
#
# COMPACT_ATOMS: atom_id res chain seq x y z
N MET A 1 -15.62 -31.71 7.07
CA MET A 1 -15.26 -30.40 7.67
C MET A 1 -14.32 -30.69 8.83
N ASP A 2 -13.03 -30.42 8.70
CA ASP A 2 -11.99 -30.89 9.62
C ASP A 2 -11.91 -30.16 10.99
N GLY A 3 -12.84 -29.25 11.31
CA GLY A 3 -12.90 -28.59 12.63
C GLY A 3 -11.69 -27.74 13.03
N LYS A 4 -10.70 -27.55 12.14
CA LYS A 4 -9.47 -26.81 12.44
C LYS A 4 -9.72 -25.31 12.56
N THR A 5 -9.18 -24.71 13.61
CA THR A 5 -9.14 -23.27 13.84
C THR A 5 -8.20 -22.55 12.85
N GLY A 6 -8.38 -21.24 12.69
CA GLY A 6 -7.51 -20.42 11.83
C GLY A 6 -6.03 -20.48 12.23
N VAL A 7 -5.73 -20.62 13.53
CA VAL A 7 -4.34 -20.75 14.04
C VAL A 7 -3.73 -22.09 13.66
N GLU A 8 -4.50 -23.17 13.72
CA GLU A 8 -4.04 -24.50 13.30
C GLU A 8 -3.73 -24.54 11.80
N ILE A 9 -4.62 -23.97 10.98
CA ILE A 9 -4.39 -23.80 9.54
C ILE A 9 -3.13 -22.96 9.29
N HIS A 10 -2.97 -21.84 10.00
CA HIS A 10 -1.78 -20.99 9.89
C HIS A 10 -0.49 -21.76 10.20
N ARG A 11 -0.48 -22.56 11.28
CA ARG A 11 0.69 -23.39 11.65
C ARG A 11 1.03 -24.42 10.57
N ILE A 12 0.02 -25.04 9.96
CA ILE A 12 0.21 -25.96 8.83
C ILE A 12 0.86 -25.23 7.64
N HIS A 13 0.33 -24.07 7.24
CA HIS A 13 0.88 -23.30 6.12
C HIS A 13 2.32 -22.84 6.38
N VAL A 14 2.61 -22.31 7.56
CA VAL A 14 3.99 -21.91 7.94
C VAL A 14 4.93 -23.11 7.89
N ARG A 15 4.50 -24.28 8.40
CA ARG A 15 5.30 -25.51 8.32
C ARG A 15 5.59 -25.92 6.88
N THR A 16 4.59 -25.86 6.00
CA THR A 16 4.75 -26.19 4.57
C THR A 16 5.75 -25.27 3.90
N VAL A 17 5.60 -23.96 4.06
CA VAL A 17 6.49 -22.96 3.45
C VAL A 17 7.93 -23.13 3.95
N LEU A 18 8.13 -23.26 5.27
CA LEU A 18 9.48 -23.41 5.84
C LEU A 18 10.15 -24.73 5.43
N THR A 19 9.37 -25.80 5.24
CA THR A 19 9.89 -27.08 4.72
C THR A 19 10.40 -26.93 3.29
N ILE A 20 9.64 -26.24 2.43
CA ILE A 20 10.05 -25.96 1.04
C ILE A 20 11.30 -25.07 1.03
N MET A 21 11.32 -24.00 1.82
CA MET A 21 12.49 -23.13 1.94
C MET A 21 13.74 -23.93 2.35
N ARG A 22 13.64 -24.81 3.35
CA ARG A 22 14.74 -25.67 3.79
C ARG A 22 15.24 -26.58 2.67
N LYS A 23 14.34 -27.22 1.91
CA LYS A 23 14.70 -28.07 0.76
C LYS A 23 15.52 -27.29 -0.27
N HIS A 24 15.18 -26.03 -0.50
CA HIS A 24 15.86 -25.14 -1.45
C HIS A 24 16.99 -24.29 -0.82
N LYS A 25 17.40 -24.58 0.42
CA LYS A 25 18.45 -23.84 1.14
C LYS A 25 18.19 -22.32 1.24
N LEU A 26 16.92 -21.94 1.34
CA LEU A 26 16.48 -20.57 1.62
C LEU A 26 16.25 -20.40 3.13
N PHE A 27 16.69 -19.27 3.68
CA PHE A 27 16.61 -18.98 5.10
C PHE A 27 15.80 -17.72 5.35
N ALA A 28 14.82 -17.81 6.26
CA ALA A 28 14.04 -16.67 6.70
C ALA A 28 14.84 -15.87 7.76
N ASN A 29 14.80 -14.54 7.67
CA ASN A 29 15.32 -13.69 8.73
C ASN A 29 14.28 -13.58 9.84
N LEU A 30 14.51 -14.24 10.97
CA LEU A 30 13.56 -14.29 12.08
C LEU A 30 13.13 -12.89 12.57
N LYS A 31 14.03 -11.90 12.55
CA LYS A 31 13.72 -10.51 12.94
C LYS A 31 12.70 -9.83 12.01
N LYS A 32 12.56 -10.32 10.77
CA LYS A 32 11.65 -9.77 9.74
C LYS A 32 10.40 -10.63 9.53
N CYS A 33 10.25 -11.74 10.27
CA CYS A 33 9.17 -12.70 10.08
C CYS A 33 8.27 -12.76 11.33
N PRO A 34 7.38 -11.78 11.56
CA PRO A 34 6.32 -11.93 12.54
C PRO A 34 5.34 -13.02 12.10
N PHE A 35 5.03 -13.94 13.00
CA PHE A 35 4.07 -15.03 12.77
C PHE A 35 2.83 -14.82 13.63
N ALA A 36 1.67 -15.31 13.16
CA ALA A 36 0.39 -15.22 13.86
C ALA A 36 0.03 -13.80 14.37
N ALA A 37 0.46 -12.75 13.68
CA ALA A 37 0.14 -11.37 14.02
C ALA A 37 -1.23 -10.96 13.46
N SER A 38 -1.94 -10.08 14.18
CA SER A 38 -3.23 -9.51 13.74
C SER A 38 -3.07 -8.54 12.57
N GLU A 39 -1.89 -7.92 12.45
CA GLU A 39 -1.50 -7.04 11.36
C GLU A 39 -0.02 -7.26 11.01
N ILE A 40 0.32 -7.15 9.72
CA ILE A 40 1.66 -7.43 9.22
C ILE A 40 2.09 -6.36 8.19
N PRO A 41 3.29 -5.78 8.32
CA PRO A 41 3.87 -4.96 7.26
C PRO A 41 4.15 -5.80 6.00
N LEU A 42 3.60 -5.40 4.85
CA LEU A 42 3.76 -6.10 3.57
C LEU A 42 3.80 -5.13 2.39
N LEU A 43 4.84 -5.20 1.55
CA LEU A 43 4.93 -4.52 0.24
C LEU A 43 4.47 -3.05 0.22
N GLY A 44 4.90 -2.24 1.20
CA GLY A 44 4.53 -0.82 1.23
C GLY A 44 3.15 -0.54 1.82
N CYS A 45 2.51 -1.50 2.49
CA CYS A 45 1.27 -1.34 3.24
C CYS A 45 1.25 -2.22 4.49
N ILE A 46 0.18 -2.12 5.28
CA ILE A 46 -0.10 -2.98 6.42
C ILE A 46 -1.34 -3.80 6.09
N VAL A 47 -1.25 -5.12 6.26
CA VAL A 47 -2.35 -6.06 6.01
C VAL A 47 -2.82 -6.62 7.34
N GLY A 48 -4.12 -6.58 7.59
CA GLY A 48 -4.72 -7.12 8.79
C GLY A 48 -6.17 -7.54 8.60
N LYS A 49 -6.86 -7.83 9.71
CA LYS A 49 -8.27 -8.26 9.70
C LYS A 49 -9.20 -7.25 9.01
N ASN A 50 -8.87 -5.96 9.09
CA ASN A 50 -9.68 -4.87 8.54
C ASN A 50 -9.32 -4.53 7.07
N GLY A 51 -8.54 -5.38 6.41
CA GLY A 51 -8.10 -5.18 5.04
C GLY A 51 -6.68 -4.61 4.94
N VAL A 52 -6.44 -3.90 3.84
CA VAL A 52 -5.12 -3.34 3.49
C VAL A 52 -5.13 -1.84 3.76
N ARG A 53 -4.21 -1.38 4.59
CA ARG A 53 -4.09 0.04 4.98
C ARG A 53 -2.70 0.61 4.64
N PRO A 54 -2.61 1.90 4.30
CA PRO A 54 -1.34 2.54 4.02
C PRO A 54 -0.50 2.67 5.30
N TYR A 55 0.81 2.82 5.13
CA TYR A 55 1.71 3.10 6.24
C TYR A 55 1.43 4.47 6.85
N PRO A 56 1.25 4.58 8.18
CA PRO A 56 1.01 5.86 8.84
C PRO A 56 2.07 6.91 8.53
N GLU A 57 3.34 6.52 8.42
CA GLU A 57 4.44 7.41 8.08
C GLU A 57 4.35 7.94 6.65
N LYS A 58 3.83 7.14 5.70
CA LYS A 58 3.60 7.60 4.32
C LYS A 58 2.40 8.55 4.25
N ILE A 59 1.36 8.28 5.03
CA ILE A 59 0.23 9.21 5.17
C ILE A 59 0.74 10.53 5.72
N LYS A 60 1.49 10.48 6.83
CA LYS A 60 2.07 11.64 7.48
C LYS A 60 2.92 12.47 6.52
N ALA A 61 3.79 11.84 5.74
CA ALA A 61 4.62 12.54 4.76
C ALA A 61 3.82 13.28 3.67
N ILE A 62 2.62 12.79 3.32
CA ILE A 62 1.73 13.44 2.36
C ILE A 62 0.93 14.56 3.05
N THR A 63 0.44 14.34 4.27
CA THR A 63 -0.35 15.33 5.02
C THR A 63 0.49 16.51 5.52
N ASP A 64 1.76 16.27 5.86
CA ASP A 64 2.68 17.30 6.35
C ASP A 64 3.30 18.12 5.19
N LEU A 65 3.00 17.76 3.94
CA LEU A 65 3.47 18.51 2.78
C LEU A 65 2.81 19.90 2.79
N ALA A 66 3.63 20.95 2.67
CA ALA A 66 3.13 22.31 2.53
C ALA A 66 2.17 22.42 1.33
N VAL A 67 1.14 23.25 1.47
CA VAL A 67 0.16 23.50 0.42
C VAL A 67 0.90 24.00 -0.83
N PRO A 68 0.72 23.36 -2.00
CA PRO A 68 1.41 23.76 -3.20
C PRO A 68 0.95 25.14 -3.65
N VAL A 69 1.90 26.07 -3.79
CA VAL A 69 1.65 27.44 -4.27
C VAL A 69 2.00 27.63 -5.75
N ASP A 70 2.64 26.64 -6.36
CA ASP A 70 3.09 26.67 -7.75
C ASP A 70 2.83 25.33 -8.48
N VAL A 71 2.95 25.35 -9.81
CA VAL A 71 2.73 24.18 -10.66
C VAL A 71 3.71 23.04 -10.33
N LYS A 72 4.95 23.37 -9.96
CA LYS A 72 5.99 22.39 -9.62
C LYS A 72 5.65 21.68 -8.32
N GLY A 73 5.26 22.42 -7.29
CA GLY A 73 4.78 21.91 -6.02
C GLY A 73 3.51 21.07 -6.19
N LEU A 74 2.58 21.51 -7.03
CA LEU A 74 1.35 20.76 -7.31
C LEU A 74 1.64 19.42 -7.97
N ARG A 75 2.57 19.38 -8.95
CA ARG A 75 3.01 18.13 -9.58
C ARG A 75 3.70 17.19 -8.57
N LYS A 76 4.52 17.74 -7.66
CA LYS A 76 5.15 16.96 -6.58
C LYS A 76 4.09 16.37 -5.64
N PHE A 77 3.12 17.18 -5.22
CA PHE A 77 2.03 16.72 -4.37
C PHE A 77 1.23 15.60 -5.03
N LEU A 78 0.77 15.78 -6.27
CA LEU A 78 -0.01 14.77 -6.98
C LEU A 78 0.77 13.48 -7.24
N GLY A 79 2.09 13.59 -7.51
CA GLY A 79 2.96 12.42 -7.66
C GLY A 79 3.08 11.59 -6.37
N LEU A 80 3.14 12.25 -5.21
CA LEU A 80 3.14 11.57 -3.90
C LEU A 80 1.76 11.03 -3.54
N ALA A 81 0.72 11.83 -3.76
CA ALA A 81 -0.67 11.46 -3.49
C ALA A 81 -1.13 10.25 -4.33
N ALA A 82 -0.51 9.98 -5.48
CA ALA A 82 -0.80 8.80 -6.30
C ALA A 82 -0.67 7.47 -5.53
N TYR A 83 0.15 7.43 -4.47
CA TYR A 83 0.22 6.29 -3.55
C TYR A 83 -1.14 5.96 -2.91
N LEU A 84 -2.00 6.96 -2.71
CA LEU A 84 -3.30 6.85 -2.05
C LEU A 84 -4.42 6.31 -2.95
N HIS A 85 -4.19 6.20 -4.26
CA HIS A 85 -5.20 5.71 -5.21
C HIS A 85 -5.79 4.35 -4.81
N LYS A 86 -4.97 3.44 -4.27
CA LYS A 86 -5.39 2.10 -3.83
C LYS A 86 -6.16 2.08 -2.50
N TYR A 87 -6.13 3.18 -1.76
CA TYR A 87 -6.66 3.27 -0.39
C TYR A 87 -7.85 4.23 -0.27
N SER A 88 -8.19 4.94 -1.36
CA SER A 88 -9.23 5.98 -1.35
C SER A 88 -10.30 5.66 -2.38
N ARG A 89 -11.56 5.53 -1.94
CA ARG A 89 -12.68 5.11 -2.81
C ARG A 89 -12.91 6.07 -3.99
N ASN A 90 -12.67 7.37 -3.81
CA ASN A 90 -12.93 8.40 -4.81
C ASN A 90 -11.66 9.17 -5.20
N TYR A 91 -10.50 8.51 -5.24
CA TYR A 91 -9.22 9.19 -5.55
C TYR A 91 -9.27 9.96 -6.88
N ALA A 92 -9.82 9.34 -7.92
CA ALA A 92 -9.91 9.96 -9.25
C ALA A 92 -10.70 11.27 -9.18
N GLU A 93 -11.88 11.26 -8.55
CA GLU A 93 -12.74 12.43 -8.35
C GLU A 93 -12.04 13.54 -7.55
N MET A 94 -11.40 13.19 -6.43
CA MET A 94 -10.67 14.15 -5.59
C MET A 94 -9.50 14.81 -6.31
N THR A 95 -8.91 14.14 -7.31
CA THR A 95 -7.74 14.65 -8.03
C THR A 95 -8.06 15.38 -9.32
N VAL A 96 -9.34 15.42 -9.77
CA VAL A 96 -9.75 16.11 -11.01
C VAL A 96 -9.37 17.59 -10.97
N HIS A 97 -9.85 18.32 -9.95
CA HIS A 97 -9.60 19.75 -9.81
C HIS A 97 -8.11 20.10 -9.78
N PRO A 98 -7.28 19.52 -8.89
CA PRO A 98 -5.85 19.83 -8.87
C PRO A 98 -5.12 19.36 -10.15
N SER A 99 -5.56 18.27 -10.79
CA SER A 99 -4.97 17.82 -12.06
C SER A 99 -5.28 18.78 -13.22
N HIS A 100 -6.45 19.44 -13.22
CA HIS A 100 -6.78 20.47 -14.20
C HIS A 100 -5.87 21.69 -14.12
N LEU A 101 -5.43 22.07 -12.92
CA LEU A 101 -4.48 23.18 -12.75
C LEU A 101 -3.08 22.87 -13.32
N LEU A 102 -2.77 21.60 -13.62
CA LEU A 102 -1.54 21.20 -14.30
C LEU A 102 -1.62 21.24 -15.82
N LYS A 103 -2.83 21.31 -16.39
CA LYS A 103 -3.02 21.42 -17.84
C LYS A 103 -2.67 22.85 -18.25
N LYS A 104 -1.60 23.04 -19.04
CA LYS A 104 -1.45 24.27 -19.84
C LYS A 104 -2.71 24.39 -20.72
N ARG A 105 -3.23 25.61 -20.89
CA ARG A 105 -4.23 25.86 -21.95
C ARG A 105 -3.68 25.29 -23.27
N GLU A 106 -4.56 24.60 -24.00
CA GLU A 106 -4.36 23.98 -25.32
C GLU A 106 -3.60 22.65 -25.36
N VAL A 107 -4.34 21.54 -25.52
CA VAL A 107 -4.42 20.83 -26.82
C VAL A 107 -5.84 20.25 -26.91
N VAL A 108 -6.63 20.78 -27.85
CA VAL A 108 -7.81 20.11 -28.36
C VAL A 108 -7.31 18.84 -29.07
N MET A 109 -7.74 17.67 -28.63
CA MET A 109 -7.66 16.48 -29.46
C MET A 109 -9.10 16.08 -29.77
N GLU A 110 -9.54 16.45 -30.97
CA GLU A 110 -10.76 15.98 -31.59
C GLU A 110 -10.66 14.48 -31.90
N CYS A 111 -11.81 13.81 -31.72
CA CYS A 111 -12.28 12.53 -32.25
C CYS A 111 -11.46 11.27 -31.98
#